data_AF-A0A376DRY0-F1
#
_entry.id   AF-A0A376DRY0-F1
#
_cell.length_a   1.000
_cell.length_b   1.000
_cell.length_c   1.000
_cell.angle_alpha   90.00
_cell.angle_beta   90.00
_cell.angle_gamma   90.00
#
_symmetry.space_group_name_H-M   'P 1'
#
loop_
_entity.id
_entity.type
_entity.pdbx_description
1 polymer ?
#
loop_
_entity_poly.entity_id
_entity_poly.type
_entity_poly.pdbx_seq_one_letter_code
_entity_poly.pdbx_strand_id
1 'polypeptide(L)'
;MKKEAQENSAADAKKKEEVEIFNKADGLIFQTEKQLKEFGDKLSADKKAAVEAAHTELKAAFETKNVDEVKAKTEALDAAWMAASEEMYAAGQQAEGANAGAGAQNPGGNAGGADDVQDADFEEVK
;
A
#
# COMPACT_ATOMS: atom_id res chain seq x y z
N MET A 1 23.91 37.81 14.27
CA MET A 1 24.17 36.60 15.09
C MET A 1 22.90 35.79 15.40
N LYS A 2 21.97 36.20 16.30
CA LYS A 2 20.77 35.37 16.60
C LYS A 2 19.84 35.14 15.40
N LYS A 3 19.63 36.16 14.57
CA LYS A 3 18.78 36.09 13.37
C LYS A 3 19.39 35.21 12.27
N GLU A 4 20.69 35.35 12.00
CA GLU A 4 21.43 34.50 11.07
C GLU A 4 21.45 33.03 11.50
N ALA A 5 21.57 32.75 12.81
CA ALA A 5 21.51 31.39 13.33
C ALA A 5 20.13 30.73 13.13
N GLN A 6 19.04 31.50 13.27
CA GLN A 6 17.68 31.02 13.03
C GLN A 6 17.41 30.78 11.54
N GLU A 7 17.87 31.67 10.66
CA GLU A 7 17.73 31.55 9.20
C GLU A 7 18.50 30.32 8.67
N ASN A 8 19.73 30.09 9.15
CA ASN A 8 20.49 28.88 8.80
C ASN A 8 19.82 27.60 9.32
N SER A 9 19.33 27.61 10.57
CA SER A 9 18.61 26.46 11.13
C SER A 9 17.37 26.09 10.32
N ALA A 10 16.62 27.08 9.81
CA ALA A 10 15.44 26.85 8.98
C ALA A 10 15.81 26.33 7.59
N ALA A 11 16.87 26.88 6.98
CA ALA A 11 17.36 26.42 5.68
C ALA A 11 17.88 24.97 5.73
N ASP A 12 18.58 24.59 6.80
CA ASP A 12 19.09 23.23 6.98
C ASP A 12 17.96 22.23 7.24
N ALA A 13 16.96 22.62 8.04
CA ALA A 13 15.76 21.81 8.26
C ALA A 13 15.01 21.55 6.93
N LYS A 14 14.85 22.59 6.10
CA LYS A 14 14.21 22.44 4.79
C LYS A 14 14.97 21.49 3.86
N LYS A 15 16.29 21.64 3.75
CA LYS A 15 17.12 20.72 2.95
C LYS A 15 17.02 19.28 3.44
N LYS A 16 16.98 19.07 4.75
CA LYS A 16 16.81 17.75 5.33
C LYS A 16 15.47 17.13 4.93
N GLU A 17 14.38 17.89 5.05
CA GLU A 17 13.04 17.44 4.63
C GLU A 17 13.00 17.10 3.14
N GLU A 18 13.58 17.95 2.28
CA GLU A 18 13.66 17.68 0.84
C GLU A 18 14.37 16.35 0.55
N VAL A 19 15.52 16.11 1.19
CA VAL A 19 16.29 14.86 1.03
C VAL A 19 15.49 13.64 1.52
N GLU A 20 14.79 13.77 2.65
CA GLU A 20 13.92 12.69 3.16
C GLU A 20 12.77 12.37 2.19
N ILE A 21 12.16 13.38 1.59
CA ILE A 21 11.11 13.22 0.57
C ILE A 21 11.66 12.47 -0.65
N PHE A 22 12.82 12.89 -1.19
CA PHE A 22 13.43 12.20 -2.33
C PHE A 22 13.82 10.75 -2.01
N ASN A 23 14.41 10.50 -0.84
CA ASN A 23 14.78 9.14 -0.45
C ASN A 23 13.54 8.23 -0.29
N LYS A 24 12.45 8.76 0.27
CA LYS A 24 11.17 8.03 0.34
C LYS A 24 10.65 7.70 -1.06
N ALA A 25 10.65 8.69 -1.96
CA ALA A 25 10.16 8.53 -3.32
C ALA A 25 10.97 7.50 -4.11
N ASP A 26 12.30 7.54 -4.04
CA ASP A 26 13.18 6.57 -4.72
C ASP A 26 12.94 5.14 -4.22
N GLY A 27 12.85 4.98 -2.89
CA GLY A 27 12.52 3.70 -2.28
C GLY A 27 11.16 3.17 -2.73
N LEU A 28 10.15 4.04 -2.82
CA LEU A 28 8.81 3.67 -3.26
C LEU A 28 8.77 3.29 -4.75
N ILE A 29 9.44 4.06 -5.62
CA ILE A 29 9.60 3.73 -7.06
C ILE A 29 10.15 2.31 -7.19
N PHE A 30 11.30 2.03 -6.56
CA PHE A 30 11.94 0.72 -6.64
C PHE A 30 11.04 -0.40 -6.10
N GLN A 31 10.41 -0.18 -4.95
CA GLN A 31 9.50 -1.14 -4.35
C GLN A 31 8.32 -1.46 -5.26
N THR A 32 7.67 -0.44 -5.85
CA THR A 32 6.54 -0.65 -6.76
C THR A 32 6.97 -1.36 -8.04
N GLU A 33 8.11 -1.03 -8.64
CA GLU A 33 8.63 -1.76 -9.81
C GLU A 33 8.81 -3.25 -9.50
N LYS A 34 9.31 -3.58 -8.30
CA LYS A 34 9.44 -4.97 -7.85
C LYS A 34 8.06 -5.62 -7.67
N GLN A 35 7.16 -4.97 -6.97
CA GLN A 35 5.85 -5.54 -6.68
C GLN A 35 4.97 -5.70 -7.92
N LEU A 36 5.05 -4.80 -8.90
CA LEU A 36 4.38 -4.96 -10.19
C LEU A 36 4.92 -6.18 -10.97
N LYS A 37 6.22 -6.48 -10.86
CA LYS A 37 6.79 -7.70 -11.47
C LYS A 37 6.33 -8.98 -10.77
N GLU A 38 6.18 -8.94 -9.45
CA GLU A 38 5.81 -10.12 -8.64
C GLU A 38 4.30 -10.40 -8.60
N PHE A 39 3.50 -9.34 -8.56
CA PHE A 39 2.06 -9.41 -8.30
C PHE A 39 1.20 -8.75 -9.37
N GLY A 40 1.79 -8.05 -10.35
CA GLY A 40 1.04 -7.28 -11.35
C GLY A 40 0.08 -8.13 -12.20
N ASP A 41 0.34 -9.43 -12.35
CA ASP A 41 -0.56 -10.35 -13.08
C ASP A 41 -1.74 -10.86 -12.23
N LYS A 42 -1.70 -10.61 -10.91
CA LYS A 42 -2.79 -10.93 -9.97
C LYS A 42 -3.75 -9.74 -9.76
N LEU A 43 -3.39 -8.57 -10.28
CA LEU A 43 -4.21 -7.36 -10.20
C LEU A 43 -5.17 -7.30 -11.38
N SER A 44 -6.37 -6.73 -11.19
CA SER A 44 -7.20 -6.31 -12.31
C SER A 44 -6.46 -5.31 -13.22
N ALA A 45 -6.83 -5.30 -14.50
CA ALA A 45 -6.22 -4.41 -15.50
C ALA A 45 -6.31 -2.93 -15.09
N ASP A 46 -7.46 -2.53 -14.52
CA ASP A 46 -7.70 -1.15 -14.08
C ASP A 46 -6.76 -0.76 -12.93
N LYS A 47 -6.59 -1.63 -11.92
CA LYS A 47 -5.67 -1.36 -10.79
C LYS A 47 -4.22 -1.38 -11.21
N LYS A 48 -3.82 -2.34 -12.05
CA LYS A 48 -2.46 -2.40 -12.61
C LYS A 48 -2.14 -1.12 -13.37
N ALA A 49 -3.02 -0.68 -14.26
CA ALA A 49 -2.84 0.56 -15.02
C ALA A 49 -2.77 1.80 -14.12
N ALA A 50 -3.59 1.88 -13.07
CA ALA A 50 -3.54 2.99 -12.12
C ALA A 50 -2.20 3.07 -11.37
N VAL A 51 -1.67 1.93 -10.92
CA VAL A 51 -0.35 1.86 -10.26
C VAL A 51 0.77 2.21 -11.23
N GLU A 52 0.75 1.68 -12.46
CA GLU A 52 1.76 1.97 -13.49
C GLU A 52 1.79 3.45 -13.88
N ALA A 53 0.62 4.09 -13.99
CA ALA A 53 0.49 5.51 -14.24
C ALA A 53 1.07 6.34 -13.08
N ALA A 54 0.64 6.08 -11.84
CA ALA A 54 1.14 6.79 -10.66
C ALA A 54 2.66 6.62 -10.47
N HIS A 55 3.18 5.41 -10.74
CA HIS A 55 4.62 5.14 -10.74
C HIS A 55 5.37 5.99 -11.76
N THR A 56 4.87 6.07 -13.00
CA THR A 56 5.47 6.87 -14.06
C THR A 56 5.47 8.36 -13.72
N GLU A 57 4.36 8.85 -13.17
CA GLU A 57 4.24 10.25 -12.74
C GLU A 57 5.20 10.59 -11.60
N LEU A 58 5.34 9.71 -10.59
CA LEU A 58 6.31 9.91 -9.51
C LEU A 58 7.75 9.92 -10.04
N LYS A 59 8.08 9.02 -10.96
CA LYS A 59 9.41 8.98 -11.58
C LYS A 59 9.73 10.25 -12.36
N ALA A 60 8.77 10.78 -13.12
CA ALA A 60 8.93 12.05 -13.82
C ALA A 60 9.10 13.24 -12.85
N ALA A 61 8.31 13.31 -11.77
CA ALA A 61 8.47 14.33 -10.74
C ALA A 61 9.84 14.23 -10.04
N PHE A 62 10.31 13.01 -9.78
CA PHE A 62 11.62 12.74 -9.18
C PHE A 62 12.77 13.21 -10.08
N GLU A 63 12.70 12.91 -11.39
CA GLU A 63 13.71 13.33 -12.37
C GLU A 63 13.77 14.86 -12.55
N THR A 64 12.63 15.53 -12.49
CA THR A 64 12.54 17.01 -12.57
C THR A 64 12.90 17.70 -11.25
N LYS A 65 13.13 16.93 -10.17
CA LYS A 65 13.45 17.43 -8.82
C LYS A 65 12.43 18.42 -8.27
N ASN A 66 11.16 18.25 -8.62
CA ASN A 66 10.07 19.07 -8.09
C ASN A 66 9.57 18.47 -6.77
N VAL A 67 10.00 19.01 -5.63
CA VAL A 67 9.70 18.47 -4.29
C VAL A 67 8.19 18.38 -4.01
N ASP A 68 7.43 19.41 -4.39
CA ASP A 68 5.99 19.46 -4.14
C ASP A 68 5.26 18.39 -4.96
N GLU A 69 5.66 18.21 -6.23
CA GLU A 69 5.13 17.14 -7.07
C GLU A 69 5.57 15.76 -6.59
N VAL A 70 6.83 15.58 -6.19
CA VAL A 70 7.33 14.31 -5.66
C VAL A 70 6.52 13.89 -4.44
N LYS A 71 6.25 14.83 -3.51
CA LYS A 71 5.42 14.56 -2.35
C LYS A 71 4.01 14.11 -2.74
N ALA A 72 3.33 14.89 -3.59
CA ALA A 72 1.98 14.57 -4.03
C ALA A 72 1.90 13.24 -4.80
N LYS A 73 2.87 12.95 -5.67
CA LYS A 73 2.92 11.72 -6.45
C LYS A 73 3.33 10.50 -5.61
N THR A 74 4.12 10.70 -4.55
CA THR A 74 4.42 9.64 -3.57
C THR A 74 3.13 9.20 -2.87
N GLU A 75 2.32 10.15 -2.41
CA GLU A 75 1.02 9.86 -1.78
C GLU A 75 0.04 9.20 -2.76
N ALA A 76 0.01 9.66 -4.01
CA ALA A 76 -0.84 9.07 -5.04
C ALA A 76 -0.44 7.62 -5.35
N LEU A 77 0.87 7.33 -5.42
CA LEU A 77 1.38 5.98 -5.64
C LEU A 77 1.08 5.05 -4.46
N ASP A 78 1.31 5.53 -3.22
CA ASP A 78 0.96 4.80 -1.99
C ASP A 78 -0.54 4.43 -2.01
N ALA A 79 -1.43 5.37 -2.35
CA ALA A 79 -2.87 5.14 -2.40
C ALA A 79 -3.29 4.18 -3.52
N ALA A 80 -2.71 4.31 -4.73
CA ALA A 80 -2.97 3.40 -5.84
C ALA A 80 -2.55 1.96 -5.49
N TRP A 81 -1.39 1.81 -4.84
CA TRP A 81 -0.91 0.51 -4.39
C TRP A 81 -1.80 -0.10 -3.32
N MET A 82 -2.22 0.68 -2.31
CA MET A 82 -3.15 0.21 -1.27
C MET A 82 -4.44 -0.31 -1.90
N ALA A 83 -5.06 0.47 -2.79
CA ALA A 83 -6.31 0.10 -3.45
C ALA A 83 -6.17 -1.12 -4.39
N ALA A 84 -4.97 -1.39 -4.92
CA ALA A 84 -4.67 -2.60 -5.68
C ALA A 84 -4.44 -3.81 -4.77
N SER A 85 -3.77 -3.60 -3.64
CA SER A 85 -3.48 -4.66 -2.66
C SER A 85 -4.74 -5.16 -1.95
N GLU A 86 -5.70 -4.28 -1.65
CA GLU A 86 -7.00 -4.66 -1.07
C GLU A 86 -7.75 -5.66 -1.95
N GLU A 87 -7.73 -5.47 -3.27
CA GLU A 87 -8.33 -6.41 -4.23
C GLU A 87 -7.69 -7.79 -4.14
N MET A 88 -6.36 -7.85 -4.03
CA MET A 88 -5.62 -9.11 -3.90
C MET A 88 -5.93 -9.83 -2.58
N TYR A 89 -6.06 -9.10 -1.47
CA TYR A 89 -6.45 -9.68 -0.18
C TYR A 89 -7.91 -10.16 -0.17
N ALA A 90 -8.82 -9.40 -0.76
CA ALA A 90 -10.22 -9.79 -0.90
C ALA A 90 -10.39 -11.05 -1.77
N ALA A 91 -9.66 -11.12 -2.89
CA ALA A 91 -9.64 -12.30 -3.75
C ALA A 91 -9.07 -13.55 -3.03
N GLY A 92 -8.08 -13.38 -2.15
CA GLY A 92 -7.52 -14.45 -1.32
C GLY A 92 -8.51 -14.98 -0.27
N GLN A 93 -9.22 -14.10 0.44
CA GLN A 93 -10.24 -14.51 1.42
C GLN A 93 -11.42 -15.23 0.78
N GLN A 94 -11.80 -14.82 -0.44
CA GLN A 94 -12.91 -15.44 -1.15
C GLN A 94 -12.55 -16.83 -1.72
N ALA A 95 -11.27 -17.07 -2.00
CA ALA A 95 -10.76 -18.39 -2.38
C ALA A 95 -10.75 -19.40 -1.21
N GLU A 96 -10.57 -18.93 0.03
CA GLU A 96 -10.62 -19.77 1.24
C GLU A 96 -12.06 -20.05 1.72
N GLY A 97 -13.02 -19.18 1.37
CA GLY A 97 -14.45 -19.40 1.63
C GLY A 97 -15.18 -20.32 0.62
N ALA A 98 -14.57 -20.62 -0.53
CA ALA A 98 -15.19 -21.42 -1.60
C ALA A 98 -14.88 -22.93 -1.52
N ASN A 99 -14.15 -23.40 -0.50
CA ASN A 99 -13.81 -24.82 -0.32
C ASN A 99 -14.41 -25.46 0.95
N ALA A 100 -15.37 -24.80 1.62
CA ALA A 100 -16.10 -25.35 2.77
C ALA A 100 -17.48 -25.92 2.37
N GLY A 101 -17.59 -26.52 1.17
CA GLY A 101 -18.88 -26.86 0.57
C GLY A 101 -18.92 -28.11 -0.30
N ALA A 102 -18.06 -29.11 -0.10
CA ALA A 102 -18.27 -30.44 -0.68
C ALA A 102 -17.41 -31.53 -0.01
N GLY A 103 -18.04 -32.39 0.77
CA GLY A 103 -17.57 -33.76 1.01
C GLY A 103 -17.03 -34.08 2.40
N ALA A 104 -17.89 -34.64 3.25
CA ALA A 104 -17.76 -36.00 3.78
C ALA A 104 -18.53 -36.15 5.10
N GLN A 105 -19.69 -36.81 5.03
CA GLN A 105 -20.25 -37.50 6.17
C GLN A 105 -19.32 -38.65 6.58
N ASN A 106 -18.78 -38.60 7.79
CA ASN A 106 -18.58 -39.80 8.61
C ASN A 106 -18.55 -39.40 10.11
N PRO A 107 -19.38 -39.99 10.99
CA PRO A 107 -19.39 -39.67 12.41
C PRO A 107 -18.36 -40.54 13.15
N GLY A 108 -17.45 -39.93 13.90
CA GLY A 108 -16.57 -40.72 14.77
C GLY A 108 -15.41 -39.95 15.40
N GLY A 109 -15.59 -39.54 16.64
CA GLY A 109 -14.52 -39.64 17.65
C GLY A 109 -13.61 -38.44 17.87
N ASN A 110 -14.06 -37.51 18.71
CA ASN A 110 -13.34 -36.99 19.89
C ASN A 110 -11.87 -36.52 19.74
N ALA A 111 -11.65 -35.19 19.76
CA ALA A 111 -10.97 -34.51 20.88
C ALA A 111 -10.56 -33.05 20.53
N GLY A 112 -10.79 -32.14 21.48
CA GLY A 112 -10.01 -30.91 21.65
C GLY A 112 -10.64 -29.67 21.05
N GLY A 113 -11.38 -28.93 21.88
CA GLY A 113 -12.04 -27.69 21.50
C GLY A 113 -11.08 -26.55 21.12
N ALA A 114 -11.60 -25.64 20.32
CA ALA A 114 -11.12 -24.29 20.16
C ALA A 114 -12.33 -23.42 19.83
N ASP A 115 -12.67 -22.56 20.78
CA ASP A 115 -13.23 -21.22 20.61
C ASP A 115 -14.09 -21.00 19.37
N ASP A 116 -15.38 -21.20 19.57
CA ASP A 116 -16.42 -20.54 18.79
C ASP A 116 -16.49 -19.09 19.29
N VAL A 117 -15.73 -18.20 18.64
CA VAL A 117 -15.87 -16.75 18.78
C VAL A 117 -16.05 -16.17 17.38
N GLN A 118 -17.22 -16.41 16.81
CA GLN A 118 -17.80 -15.54 15.81
C GLN A 118 -18.85 -14.67 16.50
N ASP A 119 -18.48 -13.46 16.90
CA ASP A 119 -19.43 -12.35 17.08
C ASP A 119 -18.77 -11.10 16.49
N ALA A 120 -18.89 -10.98 15.18
CA ALA A 120 -18.64 -9.74 14.45
C ALA A 120 -19.92 -8.91 14.46
N ASP A 121 -20.17 -8.21 15.57
CA ASP A 121 -21.18 -7.16 15.63
C ASP A 121 -20.66 -5.92 14.88
N PHE A 122 -21.05 -5.80 13.61
CA PHE A 122 -20.94 -4.57 12.83
C PHE A 122 -22.24 -3.79 13.02
N GLU A 123 -22.24 -2.83 13.96
CA GLU A 123 -23.34 -1.87 14.11
C GLU A 123 -23.17 -0.74 13.07
N GLU A 124 -24.02 -0.76 12.05
CA GLU A 124 -24.15 0.26 11.01
C GLU A 124 -24.66 1.56 11.64
N VAL A 125 -23.81 2.57 11.77
CA VAL A 125 -24.21 3.90 12.25
C VAL A 125 -24.92 4.64 11.13
N LYS A 126 -26.17 5.02 11.37
CA LYS A 126 -26.97 5.95 10.57
C LYS A 126 -27.34 7.17 11.39
#